data_AF-W1WBU3-F1
#
_entry.id   AF-W1WBU3-F1
#
_cell.length_a   1.000
_cell.length_b   1.000
_cell.length_c   1.000
_cell.angle_alpha   90.00
_cell.angle_beta   90.00
_cell.angle_gamma   90.00
#
_symmetry.space_group_name_H-M   'P 1'
#
loop_
_entity.id
_entity.type
_entity.pdbx_description
1 polymer ?
#
loop_
_entity_poly.entity_id
_entity_poly.type
_entity_poly.pdbx_seq_one_letter_code
_entity_poly.pdbx_strand_id
1 'polypeptide(L)'
;KKFKSDISKKENMYYNTDEDYYICASGKKMLLKGTKKKKTKSGYETTVSIYECEDCDGCEYKSKCTKAKGNKQIHVAKNFMRLRTNSHWSGV
;
A
#
# COMPACT_ATOMS: atom_id res chain seq x y z
N LYS A 1 -12.79 19.67 -6.20
CA LYS A 1 -12.56 18.21 -6.07
C LYS A 1 -11.10 17.89 -6.41
N LYS A 2 -10.20 17.71 -5.42
CA LYS A 2 -8.73 17.56 -5.60
C LYS A 2 -8.17 16.19 -5.14
N PHE A 3 -8.99 15.14 -5.17
CA PHE A 3 -8.58 13.81 -4.67
C PHE A 3 -7.84 12.93 -5.70
N LYS A 4 -7.90 13.26 -7.01
CA LYS A 4 -7.37 12.40 -8.09
C LYS A 4 -5.88 12.57 -8.40
N SER A 5 -5.18 13.52 -7.77
CA SER A 5 -3.79 13.87 -8.12
C SER A 5 -2.84 13.88 -6.92
N ASP A 6 -3.22 13.19 -5.84
CA ASP A 6 -2.45 13.17 -4.61
C ASP A 6 -1.39 12.06 -4.67
N ILE A 7 -0.20 12.41 -5.14
CA ILE A 7 0.95 11.49 -5.29
C ILE A 7 1.42 10.87 -3.97
N SER A 8 0.92 11.40 -2.85
CA SER A 8 1.14 10.84 -1.51
C SER A 8 0.45 9.48 -1.33
N LYS A 9 -0.66 9.23 -2.04
CA LYS A 9 -1.50 8.05 -1.86
C LYS A 9 -1.02 6.85 -2.68
N LYS A 10 -1.06 5.67 -2.07
CA LYS A 10 -0.74 4.40 -2.76
C LYS A 10 -1.71 4.09 -3.91
N GLU A 11 -2.96 4.56 -3.83
CA GLU A 11 -3.93 4.38 -4.92
C GLU A 11 -3.50 5.06 -6.22
N ASN A 12 -2.60 6.05 -6.13
CA ASN A 12 -2.04 6.77 -7.27
C ASN A 12 -0.61 6.31 -7.59
N MET A 13 -0.16 5.19 -7.03
CA MET A 13 1.13 4.56 -7.34
C MET A 13 0.93 3.34 -8.22
N TYR A 14 1.93 3.05 -9.04
CA TYR A 14 1.95 1.81 -9.81
C TYR A 14 2.37 0.65 -8.89
N TYR A 15 1.67 -0.47 -8.94
CA TYR A 15 2.01 -1.69 -8.21
C TYR A 15 2.41 -2.77 -9.20
N ASN A 16 3.64 -3.27 -9.08
CA ASN A 16 4.09 -4.44 -9.81
C ASN A 16 3.78 -5.70 -8.98
N THR A 17 2.90 -6.54 -9.51
CA THR A 17 2.48 -7.80 -8.90
C THR A 17 3.51 -8.92 -9.06
N ASP A 18 4.29 -8.91 -10.15
CA ASP A 18 5.27 -9.95 -10.45
C ASP A 18 6.45 -9.92 -9.48
N GLU A 19 6.91 -8.71 -9.15
CA GLU A 19 8.07 -8.48 -8.28
C GLU A 19 7.70 -7.95 -6.88
N ASP A 20 6.41 -7.82 -6.56
CA ASP A 20 5.85 -7.27 -5.30
C ASP A 20 6.50 -5.94 -4.84
N TYR A 21 6.45 -4.91 -5.68
CA TYR A 21 6.87 -3.55 -5.32
C TYR A 21 5.95 -2.46 -5.83
N TYR A 22 6.00 -1.30 -5.18
CA TYR A 22 5.35 -0.09 -5.67
C TYR A 22 6.34 0.84 -6.36
N ILE A 23 5.89 1.59 -7.35
CA ILE A 23 6.66 2.68 -7.94
C ILE A 23 6.02 3.99 -7.50
N CYS A 24 6.81 4.84 -6.83
CA CYS A 24 6.35 6.15 -6.41
C CYS A 24 6.28 7.12 -7.60
N ALA A 25 5.67 8.29 -7.40
CA ALA A 25 5.53 9.30 -8.46
C ALA A 25 6.86 9.83 -9.01
N SER A 26 7.98 9.68 -8.28
CA SER A 26 9.31 10.04 -8.78
C SER A 26 10.00 8.89 -9.52
N GLY A 27 9.29 7.79 -9.84
CA GLY A 27 9.84 6.63 -10.54
C GLY A 27 10.71 5.69 -9.71
N LYS A 28 10.88 5.95 -8.40
CA LYS A 28 11.69 5.09 -7.52
C LYS A 28 10.88 3.90 -7.00
N LYS A 29 11.53 2.75 -6.85
CA LYS A 29 10.91 1.53 -6.34
C LYS A 29 10.75 1.59 -4.82
N MET A 30 9.66 0.99 -4.36
CA MET A 30 9.31 0.82 -2.97
C MET A 30 9.19 -0.67 -2.68
N LEU A 31 10.22 -1.22 -2.07
CA LEU A 31 10.35 -2.65 -1.81
C LEU A 31 9.69 -3.03 -0.49
N LEU A 32 9.27 -4.28 -0.36
CA LEU A 32 8.72 -4.80 0.88
C LEU A 32 9.79 -4.79 1.98
N LYS A 33 9.62 -3.91 2.96
CA LYS A 33 10.52 -3.80 4.12
C LYS A 33 10.18 -4.83 5.20
N GLY A 34 8.90 -5.19 5.29
CA GLY A 34 8.43 -6.18 6.25
C GLY A 34 6.92 -6.22 6.35
N THR A 35 6.41 -7.09 7.19
CA THR A 35 4.97 -7.21 7.44
C THR A 35 4.70 -7.17 8.94
N LYS A 36 3.63 -6.49 9.34
CA LYS A 36 3.15 -6.47 10.73
C LYS A 36 1.75 -7.05 10.81
N LYS A 37 1.49 -7.85 11.82
CA LYS A 37 0.13 -8.30 12.14
C LYS A 37 -0.54 -7.22 12.98
N LYS A 38 -1.72 -6.79 12.57
CA LYS A 38 -2.56 -5.86 13.32
C LYS A 38 -3.83 -6.57 13.72
N LYS A 39 -4.12 -6.60 15.02
CA LYS A 39 -5.41 -7.05 15.54
C LYS A 39 -6.35 -5.86 15.64
N THR A 40 -7.53 -5.99 15.06
CA THR A 40 -8.61 -5.00 15.20
C THR A 40 -9.33 -5.18 16.54
N LYS A 41 -10.07 -4.16 16.98
CA LYS A 41 -10.85 -4.22 18.23
C LYS A 41 -11.85 -5.39 18.25
N SER A 42 -12.35 -5.79 17.07
CA SER A 42 -13.29 -6.90 16.90
C SER A 42 -12.63 -8.29 16.85
N GLY A 43 -11.31 -8.38 17.07
CA GLY A 43 -10.58 -9.65 17.13
C GLY A 43 -10.00 -10.13 15.80
N TYR A 44 -10.35 -9.51 14.66
CA TYR A 44 -9.77 -9.87 13.36
C TYR A 44 -8.30 -9.46 13.26
N GLU A 45 -7.46 -10.40 12.85
CA GLU A 45 -6.06 -10.17 12.56
C GLU A 45 -5.88 -9.87 11.06
N THR A 46 -5.12 -8.82 10.75
CA THR A 46 -4.82 -8.41 9.38
C THR A 46 -3.32 -8.21 9.24
N THR A 47 -2.74 -8.80 8.20
CA THR A 47 -1.33 -8.61 7.86
C THR A 47 -1.18 -7.33 7.03
N VAL A 48 -0.42 -6.39 7.56
CA VAL A 48 -0.09 -5.12 6.92
C VAL A 48 1.35 -5.20 6.42
N SER A 49 1.51 -5.16 5.11
CA SER A 49 2.80 -5.08 4.44
C SER A 49 3.29 -3.63 4.47
N ILE A 50 4.56 -3.45 4.80
CA ILE A 50 5.24 -2.16 4.91
C ILE A 50 6.20 -2.09 3.72
N TYR A 51 5.95 -1.18 2.80
CA TYR A 51 6.84 -0.93 1.67
C TYR A 51 7.59 0.38 1.90
N GLU A 52 8.88 0.36 1.64
CA GLU A 52 9.79 1.49 1.85
C GLU A 52 10.46 1.85 0.53
N CYS A 53 10.48 3.15 0.21
CA CYS A 53 11.22 3.65 -0.93
C CYS A 53 12.73 3.48 -0.69
N GLU A 54 13.47 3.06 -1.71
CA GLU A 54 14.92 2.84 -1.59
C GLU A 54 15.66 4.11 -1.16
N ASP A 55 15.34 5.23 -1.80
CA ASP A 55 15.93 6.52 -1.49
C ASP A 55 14.96 7.66 -1.76
N CYS A 56 14.69 8.51 -0.77
CA CYS A 56 13.92 9.75 -0.96
C CYS A 56 14.79 11.00 -0.85
N ASP A 57 16.11 10.85 -0.77
CA ASP A 57 17.01 11.99 -0.69
C ASP A 57 16.98 12.79 -2.01
N GLY A 58 17.02 14.12 -1.90
CA GLY A 58 16.89 15.03 -3.03
C GLY A 58 15.58 14.97 -3.84
N CYS A 59 14.55 14.24 -3.41
CA CYS A 59 13.32 14.10 -4.18
C CYS A 59 12.54 15.44 -4.25
N GLU A 60 12.36 15.99 -5.45
CA GLU A 60 11.60 17.23 -5.70
C GLU A 60 10.14 17.14 -5.20
N TYR A 61 9.60 15.92 -5.22
CA TYR A 61 8.23 15.62 -4.78
C TYR A 61 8.13 15.37 -3.28
N LYS A 62 9.25 15.35 -2.52
CA LYS A 62 9.27 14.96 -1.09
C LYS A 62 8.22 15.73 -0.28
N SER A 63 8.17 17.06 -0.45
CA SER A 63 7.21 17.94 0.25
C SER A 63 5.73 17.58 0.01
N LYS A 64 5.39 17.07 -1.17
CA LYS A 64 4.03 16.63 -1.55
C LYS A 64 3.81 15.13 -1.31
N CYS A 65 4.87 14.33 -1.23
CA CYS A 65 4.83 12.88 -1.24
C CYS A 65 4.86 12.27 0.18
N THR A 66 5.64 12.86 1.10
CA THR A 66 5.74 12.43 2.51
C THR A 66 6.21 13.57 3.41
N LYS A 67 5.67 13.65 4.63
CA LYS A 67 6.17 14.56 5.68
C LYS A 67 7.26 13.92 6.55
N ALA A 68 7.63 12.66 6.27
CA ALA A 68 8.67 11.97 7.01
C ALA A 68 10.06 12.59 6.74
N LYS A 69 10.92 12.60 7.75
CA LYS A 69 12.32 13.04 7.60
C LYS A 69 13.12 12.10 6.69
N GLY A 70 12.85 10.79 6.79
CA GLY A 70 13.51 9.74 6.00
C GLY A 70 12.72 9.29 4.76
N ASN A 71 12.94 8.03 4.37
CA ASN A 71 12.29 7.41 3.23
C ASN A 71 10.78 7.29 3.41
N LYS A 72 10.05 7.40 2.31
CA LYS A 72 8.61 7.19 2.32
C LYS A 72 8.31 5.72 2.61
N GLN A 73 7.43 5.50 3.58
CA GLN A 73 6.86 4.20 3.87
C GLN A 73 5.35 4.21 3.62
N ILE A 74 4.83 3.14 3.02
CA ILE A 74 3.39 2.89 2.87
C ILE A 74 3.00 1.61 3.58
N HIS A 75 1.83 1.62 4.20
CA HIS A 75 1.25 0.49 4.89
C HIS A 75 0.08 -0.07 4.08
N VAL A 76 0.26 -1.26 3.54
CA VAL A 76 -0.71 -1.95 2.70
C VAL A 76 -1.23 -3.16 3.46
N ALA A 77 -2.45 -3.05 3.99
CA ALA A 77 -3.17 -4.24 4.44
C ALA A 77 -3.40 -5.13 3.21
N LYS A 78 -2.82 -6.34 3.20
CA LYS A 78 -3.26 -7.40 2.31
C LYS A 78 -4.59 -7.85 2.90
N ASN A 79 -5.66 -7.12 2.59
CA ASN A 79 -7.01 -7.60 2.84
C ASN A 79 -7.15 -8.82 1.95
N PHE A 80 -6.89 -9.99 2.53
CA PHE A 80 -7.28 -11.26 1.94
C PHE A 80 -8.78 -11.10 1.70
N MET A 81 -9.18 -10.83 0.45
CA MET A 81 -10.55 -11.02 0.04
C MET A 81 -10.77 -12.50 0.26
N ARG A 82 -11.24 -12.85 1.45
CA ARG A 82 -11.73 -14.17 1.79
C ARG A 82 -12.92 -14.32 0.87
N LEU A 83 -12.65 -14.91 -0.31
CA LEU A 83 -13.64 -15.23 -1.32
C LEU A 83 -14.80 -15.89 -0.59
N ARG A 84 -15.92 -15.17 -0.50
CA ARG A 84 -17.21 -15.81 -0.30
C ARG A 84 -17.53 -16.50 -1.63
N THR A 85 -16.98 -17.70 -1.77
CA THR A 85 -17.47 -18.72 -2.69
C THR A 85 -17.79 -19.89 -1.77
N ASN A 86 -18.99 -20.01 -1.19
CA ASN A 86 -20.20 -20.41 -1.87
C ASN A 86 -21.42 -19.94 -1.06
N SER A 87 -22.19 -19.01 -1.61
CA SER A 87 -23.64 -19.08 -1.49
C SER A 87 -24.16 -19.17 -2.91
N HIS A 88 -24.00 -20.34 -3.53
CA HIS A 88 -24.86 -20.73 -4.64
C HIS A 88 -26.26 -20.82 -4.03
N TRP A 89 -26.99 -19.73 -4.20
CA TRP A 89 -28.43 -19.67 -4.03
C TRP A 89 -29.03 -20.79 -4.88
N SER A 90 -29.42 -21.89 -4.23
CA SER A 90 -30.22 -22.93 -4.86
C SER A 90 -31.55 -22.31 -5.26
N GLY A 91 -31.67 -21.94 -6.54
CA GLY A 91 -32.96 -21.73 -7.18
C GLY A 91 -33.57 -23.08 -7.49
N VAL A 92 -34.38 -23.59 -6.55
CA VAL A 92 -35.50 -24.47 -6.87
C VAL A 92 -36.68 -23.63 -7.34
#